data_AF-A0A661T9H9-F1
#
_entry.id   AF-A0A661T9H9-F1
#
_cell.length_a   1.000
_cell.length_b   1.000
_cell.length_c   1.000
_cell.angle_alpha   90.00
_cell.angle_beta   90.00
_cell.angle_gamma   90.00
#
_symmetry.space_group_name_H-M   'P 1'
#
loop_
_entity.id
_entity.type
_entity.pdbx_description
1 polymer ?
#
loop_
_entity_poly.entity_id
_entity_poly.type
_entity_poly.pdbx_seq_one_letter_code
_entity_poly.pdbx_strand_id
1 'polypeptide(L)'
;MEDNMDPKKLAAAKFSNQRFLATVYADEISKDLYQAMKSDTFLKNLKDTSEKFYSKELAKGARALFEFMDAAGPDTYRQLRFEYADLFLNAGENPVLPYESFYADREPTLYGEPLFEMREILRKHGLHKDPEFLEPEDHISVEFDFLAEMNRREEAGDQSAIEARIDFGRRHMAWRTEFCAVLHSADKSGFYKALAELTLGYLFVAHLASVPPAEASLNDPAYDLITLGELLKTLPLSKESFLLKPGTIAPTPIQSIPTHCYACGALCGMTAKVKDGVLMSTGGLQGDIKGGGRLCPKGAAAKHHVYSAYRLKSPLIKEDGRFRKASWDEALDKVVSDFKAFDPTKIGYMRGNDFANWVHEALFDHLGCPKTTHRPMCDNANRMANEHNLNDKRPWINYQEADYILHFGM
;
A
#
# COMPACT_ATOMS: atom_id res chain seq x y z
N MET A 1 -11.83 33.96 21.45
CA MET A 1 -12.96 33.03 21.31
C MET A 1 -13.81 33.35 20.08
N GLU A 2 -14.05 34.62 19.71
CA GLU A 2 -14.78 34.96 18.45
C GLU A 2 -14.03 34.57 17.15
N ASP A 3 -12.69 34.52 17.15
CA ASP A 3 -11.87 34.24 15.95
C ASP A 3 -11.76 32.73 15.57
N ASN A 4 -12.24 31.81 16.42
CA ASN A 4 -12.23 30.36 16.13
C ASN A 4 -13.51 29.89 15.40
N MET A 5 -14.49 30.78 15.23
CA MET A 5 -15.75 30.48 14.57
C MET A 5 -15.73 30.74 13.07
N ASP A 6 -14.61 31.21 12.49
CA ASP A 6 -14.48 31.38 11.04
C ASP A 6 -14.38 30.00 10.34
N PRO A 7 -15.41 29.59 9.56
CA PRO A 7 -15.40 28.31 8.87
C PRO A 7 -14.22 28.17 7.90
N LYS A 8 -13.75 29.28 7.31
CA LYS A 8 -12.60 29.25 6.38
C LYS A 8 -11.31 28.96 7.11
N LYS A 9 -11.10 29.58 8.27
CA LYS A 9 -9.94 29.31 9.13
C LYS A 9 -9.90 27.85 9.57
N LEU A 10 -11.05 27.29 9.95
CA LEU A 10 -11.16 25.87 10.31
C LEU A 10 -10.89 24.94 9.12
N ALA A 11 -11.41 25.26 7.93
CA ALA A 11 -11.15 24.51 6.71
C ALA A 11 -9.66 24.53 6.34
N ALA A 12 -9.02 25.70 6.36
CA ALA A 12 -7.58 25.86 6.12
C ALA A 12 -6.73 25.00 7.08
N ALA A 13 -7.12 24.98 8.35
CA ALA A 13 -6.45 24.17 9.36
C ALA A 13 -6.61 22.67 9.12
N LYS A 14 -7.83 22.21 8.83
CA LYS A 14 -8.10 20.80 8.46
C LYS A 14 -7.34 20.39 7.21
N PHE A 15 -7.22 21.28 6.22
CA PHE A 15 -6.36 21.08 5.05
C PHE A 15 -4.91 20.80 5.47
N SER A 16 -4.29 21.66 6.30
CA SER A 16 -2.90 21.46 6.74
C SER A 16 -2.72 20.18 7.54
N ASN A 17 -3.68 19.86 8.44
CA ASN A 17 -3.66 18.63 9.23
C ASN A 17 -3.71 17.38 8.34
N GLN A 18 -4.67 17.31 7.41
CA GLN A 18 -4.84 16.13 6.54
C GLN A 18 -3.78 16.05 5.46
N ARG A 19 -3.27 17.19 4.98
CA ARG A 19 -2.12 17.24 4.08
C ARG A 19 -0.90 16.60 4.72
N PHE A 20 -0.62 16.93 5.98
CA PHE A 20 0.46 16.30 6.75
C PHE A 20 0.26 14.79 6.86
N LEU A 21 -0.94 14.34 7.28
CA LEU A 21 -1.26 12.91 7.41
C LEU A 21 -1.15 12.16 6.07
N ALA A 22 -1.66 12.74 4.98
CA ALA A 22 -1.50 12.18 3.64
C ALA A 22 -0.01 12.03 3.29
N THR A 23 0.82 13.04 3.58
CA THR A 23 2.26 13.01 3.27
C THR A 23 3.00 11.94 4.08
N VAL A 24 2.81 11.85 5.39
CA VAL A 24 3.58 10.90 6.24
C VAL A 24 3.15 9.44 6.07
N TYR A 25 1.94 9.19 5.56
CA TYR A 25 1.48 7.83 5.27
C TYR A 25 1.67 7.43 3.80
N ALA A 26 2.01 8.34 2.89
CA ALA A 26 2.12 8.02 1.46
C ALA A 26 3.42 7.27 1.09
N ASP A 27 4.54 7.63 1.72
CA ASP A 27 5.83 6.98 1.50
C ASP A 27 6.79 7.17 2.69
N GLU A 28 8.04 6.71 2.57
CA GLU A 28 9.15 7.09 3.47
C GLU A 28 9.16 8.61 3.71
N ILE A 29 9.30 9.03 4.97
CA ILE A 29 9.43 10.45 5.28
C ILE A 29 10.60 11.04 4.49
N SER A 30 10.33 12.13 3.75
CA SER A 30 11.38 12.78 2.98
C SER A 30 12.42 13.39 3.91
N LYS A 31 13.68 13.43 3.47
CA LYS A 31 14.76 14.02 4.26
C LYS A 31 14.45 15.48 4.61
N ASP A 32 13.88 16.24 3.69
CA ASP A 32 13.53 17.64 3.89
C ASP A 32 12.43 17.81 4.95
N LEU A 33 11.39 16.98 4.90
CA LEU A 33 10.32 16.99 5.92
C LEU A 33 10.86 16.59 7.30
N TYR A 34 11.69 15.54 7.36
CA TYR A 34 12.35 15.13 8.60
C TYR A 34 13.20 16.26 9.20
N GLN A 35 14.01 16.94 8.40
CA GLN A 35 14.84 18.06 8.88
C GLN A 35 13.99 19.24 9.35
N ALA A 36 12.91 19.56 8.64
CA ALA A 36 11.98 20.61 9.08
C ALA A 36 11.32 20.27 10.42
N MET A 37 10.87 19.01 10.59
CA MET A 37 10.31 18.52 11.85
C MET A 37 11.34 18.45 13.00
N LYS A 38 12.64 18.36 12.68
CA LYS A 38 13.72 18.35 13.67
C LYS A 38 14.24 19.75 14.04
N SER A 39 13.78 20.79 13.34
CA SER A 39 14.22 22.17 13.61
C SER A 39 13.82 22.64 15.02
N ASP A 40 14.70 23.36 15.70
CA ASP A 40 14.46 23.89 17.06
C ASP A 40 13.16 24.72 17.12
N THR A 41 12.91 25.51 16.08
CA THR A 41 11.69 26.32 15.95
C THR A 41 10.44 25.43 15.92
N PHE A 42 10.43 24.38 15.10
CA PHE A 42 9.28 23.49 15.00
C PHE A 42 9.08 22.71 16.31
N LEU A 43 10.15 22.15 16.89
CA LEU A 43 10.09 21.39 18.13
C LEU A 43 9.57 22.22 19.30
N LYS A 44 10.08 23.44 19.46
CA LYS A 44 9.58 24.37 20.48
C LYS A 44 8.09 24.64 20.31
N ASN A 45 7.66 24.95 19.07
CA ASN A 45 6.26 25.24 18.80
C ASN A 45 5.36 24.01 18.98
N LEU A 46 5.82 22.81 18.60
CA LEU A 46 5.08 21.56 18.81
C LEU A 46 4.91 21.27 20.31
N LYS A 47 5.95 21.46 21.11
CA LYS A 47 5.88 21.34 22.57
C LYS A 47 4.88 22.32 23.16
N ASP A 48 5.06 23.61 22.89
CA ASP A 48 4.22 24.70 23.43
C ASP A 48 2.74 24.51 23.02
N THR A 49 2.49 24.04 21.80
CA THR A 49 1.14 23.73 21.30
C THR A 49 0.55 22.49 21.98
N SER A 50 1.34 21.43 22.19
CA SER A 50 0.87 20.20 22.86
C SER A 50 0.39 20.42 24.29
N GLU A 51 0.93 21.44 24.98
CA GLU A 51 0.56 21.82 26.34
C GLU A 51 -0.72 22.67 26.40
N LYS A 52 -1.13 23.25 25.27
CA LYS A 52 -2.28 24.17 25.16
C LYS A 52 -3.54 23.50 24.62
N PHE A 53 -3.44 22.29 24.06
CA PHE A 53 -4.61 21.58 23.54
C PHE A 53 -5.61 21.24 24.64
N TYR A 54 -6.90 21.42 24.32
CA TYR A 54 -7.99 21.01 25.21
C TYR A 54 -8.19 19.49 25.18
N SER A 55 -8.07 18.86 24.01
CA SER A 55 -8.13 17.40 23.87
C SER A 55 -6.86 16.76 24.41
N LYS A 56 -7.04 15.89 25.41
CA LYS A 56 -5.95 15.10 25.98
C LYS A 56 -5.40 14.10 24.98
N GLU A 57 -6.24 13.58 24.09
CA GLU A 57 -5.88 12.63 23.04
C GLU A 57 -4.96 13.28 22.01
N LEU A 58 -5.32 14.49 21.56
CA LEU A 58 -4.49 15.26 20.63
C LEU A 58 -3.18 15.73 21.29
N ALA A 59 -3.26 16.22 22.53
CA ALA A 59 -2.09 16.58 23.34
C ALA A 59 -1.11 15.41 23.49
N LYS A 60 -1.62 14.22 23.77
CA LYS A 60 -0.81 13.00 23.91
C LYS A 60 -0.07 12.68 22.62
N GLY A 61 -0.76 12.65 21.48
CA GLY A 61 -0.13 12.36 20.19
C GLY A 61 0.91 13.39 19.77
N ALA A 62 0.60 14.69 19.94
CA ALA A 62 1.54 15.77 19.64
C ALA A 62 2.77 15.73 20.55
N ARG A 63 2.59 15.44 21.85
CA ARG A 63 3.70 15.29 22.79
C ARG A 63 4.57 14.07 22.47
N ALA A 64 3.97 12.92 22.16
CA ALA A 64 4.72 11.73 21.76
C ALA A 64 5.58 11.99 20.50
N LEU A 65 5.03 12.74 19.52
CA LEU A 65 5.77 13.13 18.33
C LEU A 65 6.92 14.09 18.67
N PHE A 66 6.66 15.07 19.54
CA PHE A 66 7.70 15.97 20.04
C PHE A 66 8.82 15.20 20.75
N GLU A 67 8.50 14.33 21.70
CA GLU A 67 9.47 13.55 22.47
C GLU A 67 10.35 12.68 21.58
N PHE A 68 9.75 12.01 20.59
CA PHE A 68 10.51 11.23 19.61
C PHE A 68 11.45 12.11 18.79
N MET A 69 10.93 13.21 18.22
CA MET A 69 11.73 14.08 17.35
C MET A 69 12.79 14.84 18.14
N ASP A 70 12.55 15.22 19.41
CA ASP A 70 13.53 15.86 20.29
C ASP A 70 14.70 14.92 20.61
N ALA A 71 14.40 13.66 20.93
CA ALA A 71 15.38 12.61 21.19
C ALA A 71 16.09 12.06 19.94
N ALA A 72 15.62 12.41 18.73
CA ALA A 72 16.18 11.91 17.48
C ALA A 72 17.66 12.28 17.30
N GLY A 73 18.51 11.27 17.10
CA GLY A 73 19.94 11.40 16.87
C GLY A 73 20.35 11.37 15.39
N PRO A 74 21.66 11.36 15.10
CA PRO A 74 22.18 11.41 13.72
C PRO A 74 21.69 10.28 12.82
N ASP A 75 21.51 9.08 13.37
CA ASP A 75 21.10 7.89 12.61
C ASP A 75 19.57 7.69 12.56
N THR A 76 18.79 8.51 13.27
CA THR A 76 17.33 8.30 13.39
C THR A 76 16.64 8.32 12.03
N TYR A 77 17.01 9.22 11.12
CA TYR A 77 16.45 9.24 9.77
C TYR A 77 16.68 7.92 9.04
N ARG A 78 17.88 7.35 9.14
CA ARG A 78 18.23 6.05 8.53
C ARG A 78 17.41 4.93 9.16
N GLN A 79 17.23 4.94 10.49
CA GLN A 79 16.41 3.95 11.19
C GLN A 79 14.92 4.00 10.81
N LEU A 80 14.37 5.20 10.58
CA LEU A 80 12.98 5.36 10.12
C LEU A 80 12.74 4.72 8.75
N ARG A 81 13.74 4.67 7.87
CA ARG A 81 13.64 3.99 6.57
C ARG A 81 13.51 2.48 6.70
N PHE A 82 14.26 1.88 7.63
CA PHE A 82 14.12 0.46 7.96
C PHE A 82 12.76 0.19 8.60
N GLU A 83 12.32 1.05 9.52
CA GLU A 83 11.02 0.93 10.18
C GLU A 83 9.86 1.02 9.18
N TYR A 84 9.95 1.96 8.23
CA TYR A 84 8.95 2.09 7.17
C TYR A 84 8.84 0.81 6.34
N ALA A 85 9.96 0.20 5.97
CA ALA A 85 9.94 -1.05 5.23
C ALA A 85 9.36 -2.22 6.06
N ASP A 86 9.70 -2.28 7.35
CA ASP A 86 9.19 -3.30 8.25
C ASP A 86 7.67 -3.21 8.43
N LEU A 87 7.16 -1.99 8.60
CA LEU A 87 5.74 -1.72 8.83
C LEU A 87 4.92 -1.76 7.53
N PHE A 88 5.34 -1.08 6.46
CA PHE A 88 4.47 -0.82 5.31
C PHE A 88 4.87 -1.57 4.04
N LEU A 89 6.08 -2.16 3.97
CA LEU A 89 6.58 -2.85 2.77
C LEU A 89 6.73 -4.37 2.95
N ASN A 90 6.06 -4.94 3.95
CA ASN A 90 6.08 -6.38 4.25
C ASN A 90 7.50 -6.95 4.51
N ALA A 91 8.42 -6.12 5.01
CA ALA A 91 9.78 -6.57 5.33
C ALA A 91 9.94 -7.07 6.78
N GLY A 92 9.02 -6.68 7.66
CA GLY A 92 9.02 -7.03 9.08
C GLY A 92 8.06 -8.16 9.43
N GLU A 93 8.02 -8.53 10.72
CA GLU A 93 7.19 -9.63 11.22
C GLU A 93 5.69 -9.30 11.24
N ASN A 94 5.35 -8.05 11.55
CA ASN A 94 3.96 -7.59 11.73
C ASN A 94 3.69 -6.37 10.85
N PRO A 95 3.52 -6.54 9.53
CA PRO A 95 3.23 -5.43 8.64
C PRO A 95 1.85 -4.83 8.94
N VAL A 96 1.77 -3.52 8.79
CA VAL A 96 0.58 -2.70 8.93
C VAL A 96 0.08 -2.35 7.53
N LEU A 97 -1.17 -2.67 7.26
CA LEU A 97 -1.76 -2.53 5.93
C LEU A 97 -2.63 -1.26 5.89
N PRO A 98 -2.23 -0.21 5.16
CA PRO A 98 -2.93 1.08 5.10
C PRO A 98 -4.02 1.11 4.01
N TYR A 99 -4.87 0.08 3.92
CA TYR A 99 -5.89 -0.05 2.86
C TYR A 99 -7.28 -0.31 3.43
N GLU A 100 -8.30 0.44 3.01
CA GLU A 100 -9.68 0.22 3.47
C GLU A 100 -10.17 -1.19 3.14
N SER A 101 -9.91 -1.70 1.93
CA SER A 101 -10.31 -3.05 1.51
C SER A 101 -9.84 -4.16 2.46
N PHE A 102 -8.66 -4.02 3.07
CA PHE A 102 -8.16 -4.99 4.04
C PHE A 102 -9.05 -5.05 5.30
N TYR A 103 -9.46 -3.91 5.84
CA TYR A 103 -10.31 -3.85 7.04
C TYR A 103 -11.78 -4.10 6.74
N ALA A 104 -12.26 -3.71 5.56
CA ALA A 104 -13.62 -3.95 5.13
C ALA A 104 -13.88 -5.44 4.86
N ASP A 105 -13.00 -6.08 4.07
CA ASP A 105 -13.18 -7.47 3.65
C ASP A 105 -12.74 -8.48 4.73
N ARG A 106 -11.92 -8.04 5.71
CA ARG A 106 -11.32 -8.88 6.77
C ARG A 106 -10.47 -10.02 6.22
N GLU A 107 -9.91 -9.82 5.03
CA GLU A 107 -9.08 -10.76 4.29
C GLU A 107 -7.80 -10.04 3.82
N PRO A 108 -6.64 -10.73 3.72
CA PRO A 108 -5.38 -10.14 3.27
C PRO A 108 -5.34 -9.95 1.75
N THR A 109 -6.40 -9.40 1.16
CA THR A 109 -6.56 -9.13 -0.27
C THR A 109 -6.97 -7.67 -0.46
N LEU A 110 -6.32 -7.01 -1.41
CA LEU A 110 -6.59 -5.62 -1.77
C LEU A 110 -7.52 -5.54 -3.00
N TYR A 111 -7.86 -4.32 -3.42
CA TYR A 111 -8.71 -4.07 -4.60
C TYR A 111 -10.13 -4.66 -4.42
N GLY A 112 -10.70 -4.45 -3.23
CA GLY A 112 -12.09 -4.73 -2.89
C GLY A 112 -13.06 -3.66 -3.40
N GLU A 113 -14.30 -3.68 -2.91
CA GLU A 113 -15.32 -2.67 -3.23
C GLU A 113 -14.91 -1.23 -2.87
N PRO A 114 -14.24 -0.96 -1.72
CA PRO A 114 -13.82 0.41 -1.35
C PRO A 114 -13.02 1.14 -2.44
N LEU A 115 -12.19 0.43 -3.20
CA LEU A 115 -11.45 1.01 -4.32
C LEU A 115 -12.39 1.55 -5.41
N PHE A 116 -13.47 0.84 -5.74
CA PHE A 116 -14.42 1.29 -6.76
C PHE A 116 -15.26 2.47 -6.27
N GLU A 117 -15.63 2.45 -4.98
CA GLU A 117 -16.32 3.56 -4.33
C GLU A 117 -15.45 4.82 -4.33
N MET A 118 -14.16 4.68 -4.00
CA MET A 118 -13.17 5.76 -4.10
C MET A 118 -13.07 6.31 -5.52
N ARG A 119 -12.99 5.46 -6.55
CA ARG A 119 -12.97 5.90 -7.95
C ARG A 119 -14.22 6.70 -8.32
N GLU A 120 -15.39 6.29 -7.84
CA GLU A 120 -16.63 7.00 -8.12
C GLU A 120 -16.69 8.36 -7.41
N ILE A 121 -16.24 8.41 -6.16
CA ILE A 121 -16.13 9.66 -5.39
C ILE A 121 -15.19 10.64 -6.09
N LEU A 122 -13.99 10.17 -6.48
CA LEU A 122 -13.03 11.00 -7.20
C LEU A 122 -13.62 11.53 -8.51
N ARG A 123 -14.26 10.68 -9.31
CA ARG A 123 -14.93 11.10 -10.55
C ARG A 123 -16.00 12.17 -10.32
N LYS A 124 -16.85 11.97 -9.31
CA LYS A 124 -17.91 12.93 -8.94
C LYS A 124 -17.36 14.32 -8.62
N HIS A 125 -16.14 14.38 -8.10
CA HIS A 125 -15.46 15.64 -7.75
C HIS A 125 -14.46 16.14 -8.79
N GLY A 126 -14.48 15.57 -10.00
CA GLY A 126 -13.59 15.98 -11.09
C GLY A 126 -12.13 15.66 -10.82
N LEU A 127 -11.87 14.56 -10.11
CA LEU A 127 -10.54 14.11 -9.71
C LEU A 127 -10.29 12.67 -10.17
N HIS A 128 -9.02 12.32 -10.26
CA HIS A 128 -8.55 10.93 -10.31
C HIS A 128 -7.24 10.80 -9.54
N LYS A 129 -6.91 9.56 -9.12
CA LYS A 129 -5.61 9.27 -8.50
C LYS A 129 -4.49 9.46 -9.52
N ASP A 130 -3.36 9.98 -9.06
CA ASP A 130 -2.13 10.08 -9.84
C ASP A 130 -1.72 8.68 -10.35
N PRO A 131 -1.59 8.48 -11.67
CA PRO A 131 -1.13 7.21 -12.24
C PRO A 131 0.28 6.82 -11.79
N GLU A 132 1.12 7.78 -11.39
CA GLU A 132 2.48 7.51 -10.90
C GLU A 132 2.49 6.95 -9.47
N PHE A 133 1.42 7.19 -8.70
CA PHE A 133 1.26 6.60 -7.37
C PHE A 133 0.64 5.20 -7.51
N LEU A 134 1.46 4.15 -7.34
CA LEU A 134 1.07 2.77 -7.68
C LEU A 134 0.14 2.10 -6.66
N GLU A 135 -0.05 2.69 -5.49
CA GLU A 135 -0.98 2.17 -4.49
C GLU A 135 -2.45 2.38 -4.93
N PRO A 136 -3.37 1.50 -4.50
CA PRO A 136 -4.79 1.60 -4.82
C PRO A 136 -5.44 2.88 -4.24
N GLU A 137 -6.61 3.21 -4.78
CA GLU A 137 -7.37 4.41 -4.44
C GLU A 137 -7.92 4.42 -3.00
N ASP A 138 -8.03 3.25 -2.38
CA ASP A 138 -8.47 3.04 -0.98
C ASP A 138 -7.29 3.01 0.02
N HIS A 139 -6.12 3.48 -0.40
CA HIS A 139 -4.99 3.69 0.49
C HIS A 139 -5.22 4.92 1.38
N ILE A 140 -4.87 4.83 2.67
CA ILE A 140 -5.18 5.89 3.67
C ILE A 140 -4.68 7.27 3.26
N SER A 141 -3.52 7.35 2.60
CA SER A 141 -2.96 8.63 2.14
C SER A 141 -3.81 9.27 1.04
N VAL A 142 -4.42 8.47 0.16
CA VAL A 142 -5.32 8.95 -0.92
C VAL A 142 -6.60 9.50 -0.31
N GLU A 143 -7.15 8.83 0.70
CA GLU A 143 -8.34 9.29 1.42
C GLU A 143 -8.06 10.59 2.19
N PHE A 144 -6.91 10.70 2.88
CA PHE A 144 -6.51 11.95 3.52
C PHE A 144 -6.23 13.06 2.51
N ASP A 145 -5.63 12.77 1.35
CA ASP A 145 -5.41 13.76 0.29
C ASP A 145 -6.74 14.26 -0.29
N PHE A 146 -7.72 13.36 -0.48
CA PHE A 146 -9.07 13.72 -0.89
C PHE A 146 -9.73 14.67 0.11
N LEU A 147 -9.67 14.34 1.41
CA LEU A 147 -10.23 15.20 2.45
C LEU A 147 -9.51 16.54 2.55
N ALA A 148 -8.18 16.56 2.38
CA ALA A 148 -7.42 17.80 2.32
C ALA A 148 -7.88 18.66 1.13
N GLU A 149 -8.03 18.07 -0.05
CA GLU A 149 -8.54 18.77 -1.23
C GLU A 149 -9.96 19.32 -1.02
N MET A 150 -10.85 18.57 -0.37
CA MET A 150 -12.19 19.08 -0.03
C MET A 150 -12.11 20.27 0.94
N ASN A 151 -11.23 20.23 1.95
CA ASN A 151 -11.04 21.36 2.85
C ASN A 151 -10.44 22.60 2.16
N ARG A 152 -9.54 22.41 1.18
CA ARG A 152 -8.99 23.51 0.36
C ARG A 152 -10.09 24.17 -0.49
N ARG A 153 -10.98 23.37 -1.09
CA ARG A 153 -12.13 23.87 -1.84
C ARG A 153 -13.14 24.58 -0.94
N GLU A 154 -13.40 24.06 0.25
CA GLU A 154 -14.23 24.69 1.28
C GLU A 154 -13.67 26.07 1.69
N GLU A 155 -12.35 26.18 1.93
CA GLU A 155 -11.67 27.46 2.21
C GLU A 155 -11.85 28.47 1.06
N ALA A 156 -11.78 27.99 -0.19
CA ALA A 156 -12.01 28.78 -1.40
C ALA A 156 -13.50 29.16 -1.62
N GLY A 157 -14.43 28.62 -0.82
CA GLY A 157 -15.85 28.94 -0.84
C GLY A 157 -16.75 27.93 -1.57
N ASP A 158 -16.23 26.76 -1.96
CA ASP A 158 -17.03 25.69 -2.57
C ASP A 158 -17.81 24.92 -1.50
N GLN A 159 -19.11 25.21 -1.39
CA GLN A 159 -20.02 24.56 -0.44
C GLN A 159 -20.22 23.07 -0.73
N SER A 160 -20.09 22.63 -1.99
CA SER A 160 -20.26 21.22 -2.34
C SER A 160 -19.18 20.32 -1.73
N ALA A 161 -18.02 20.90 -1.41
CA ALA A 161 -16.91 20.21 -0.77
C ALA A 161 -17.22 19.84 0.69
N ILE A 162 -18.08 20.62 1.38
CA ILE A 162 -18.51 20.35 2.77
C ILE A 162 -19.34 19.07 2.82
N GLU A 163 -20.34 18.99 1.95
CA GLU A 163 -21.22 17.81 1.84
C GLU A 163 -20.42 16.57 1.48
N ALA A 164 -19.51 16.67 0.51
CA ALA A 164 -18.62 15.61 0.10
C ALA A 164 -17.76 15.08 1.26
N ARG A 165 -17.15 15.98 2.02
CA ARG A 165 -16.32 15.64 3.18
C ARG A 165 -17.11 14.93 4.28
N ILE A 166 -18.32 15.42 4.60
CA ILE A 166 -19.19 14.81 5.61
C ILE A 166 -19.63 13.42 5.18
N ASP A 167 -20.04 13.27 3.93
CA ASP A 167 -20.48 12.01 3.35
C ASP A 167 -19.34 10.97 3.34
N PHE A 168 -18.16 11.40 2.89
CA PHE A 168 -16.94 10.59 2.88
C PHE A 168 -16.57 10.09 4.28
N GLY A 169 -16.51 11.01 5.25
CA GLY A 169 -16.13 10.69 6.63
C GLY A 169 -17.06 9.69 7.31
N ARG A 170 -18.31 9.58 6.85
CA ARG A 170 -19.30 8.61 7.34
C ARG A 170 -19.15 7.22 6.71
N ARG A 171 -18.75 7.13 5.44
CA ARG A 171 -18.72 5.88 4.68
C ARG A 171 -17.36 5.19 4.63
N HIS A 172 -16.28 5.95 4.39
CA HIS A 172 -14.97 5.40 3.96
C HIS A 172 -13.91 5.34 5.05
N MET A 173 -14.35 5.52 6.29
CA MET A 173 -13.48 6.21 7.24
C MET A 173 -13.60 5.62 8.66
N ALA A 174 -14.36 4.54 8.82
CA ALA A 174 -14.49 3.84 10.09
C ALA A 174 -13.23 3.03 10.44
N TRP A 175 -12.52 2.50 9.44
CA TRP A 175 -11.40 1.57 9.59
C TRP A 175 -10.11 2.20 10.15
N ARG A 176 -9.92 3.50 9.94
CA ARG A 176 -8.71 4.25 10.35
C ARG A 176 -8.37 4.15 11.84
N THR A 177 -9.37 3.98 12.72
CA THR A 177 -9.14 3.86 14.16
C THR A 177 -8.49 2.52 14.49
N GLU A 178 -8.94 1.46 13.81
CA GLU A 178 -8.33 0.13 13.87
C GLU A 178 -6.93 0.15 13.25
N PHE A 179 -6.77 0.79 12.08
CA PHE A 179 -5.44 1.01 11.48
C PHE A 179 -4.46 1.68 12.45
N CYS A 180 -4.88 2.76 13.12
CA CYS A 180 -4.02 3.43 14.09
C CYS A 180 -3.71 2.53 15.30
N ALA A 181 -4.66 1.73 15.77
CA ALA A 181 -4.42 0.79 16.88
C ALA A 181 -3.40 -0.30 16.49
N VAL A 182 -3.51 -0.83 15.27
CA VAL A 182 -2.56 -1.81 14.71
C VAL A 182 -1.18 -1.15 14.56
N LEU A 183 -1.11 0.05 13.98
CA LEU A 183 0.14 0.79 13.79
C LEU A 183 0.83 1.10 15.13
N HIS A 184 0.06 1.55 16.11
CA HIS A 184 0.55 1.81 17.47
C HIS A 184 1.17 0.59 18.13
N SER A 185 0.58 -0.58 17.90
CA SER A 185 1.04 -1.85 18.47
C SER A 185 2.24 -2.43 17.72
N ALA A 186 2.33 -2.17 16.41
CA ALA A 186 3.37 -2.72 15.54
C ALA A 186 4.70 -1.94 15.64
N ASP A 187 4.64 -0.61 15.73
CA ASP A 187 5.86 0.22 15.80
C ASP A 187 6.55 0.11 17.17
N LYS A 188 7.78 -0.40 17.16
CA LYS A 188 8.62 -0.53 18.35
C LYS A 188 9.58 0.65 18.51
N SER A 189 9.78 1.45 17.46
CA SER A 189 10.71 2.58 17.42
C SER A 189 10.13 3.87 18.01
N GLY A 190 8.82 4.08 17.86
CA GLY A 190 8.06 5.15 18.51
C GLY A 190 7.55 6.26 17.58
N PHE A 191 8.11 6.43 16.38
CA PHE A 191 7.68 7.49 15.46
C PHE A 191 6.29 7.25 14.88
N TYR A 192 6.06 6.08 14.29
CA TYR A 192 4.78 5.73 13.69
C TYR A 192 3.71 5.49 14.75
N LYS A 193 4.12 5.06 15.95
CA LYS A 193 3.29 5.02 17.14
C LYS A 193 2.82 6.41 17.54
N ALA A 194 3.71 7.40 17.59
CA ALA A 194 3.34 8.78 17.84
C ALA A 194 2.43 9.35 16.75
N LEU A 195 2.68 9.03 15.48
CA LEU A 195 1.80 9.40 14.36
C LEU A 195 0.41 8.76 14.49
N ALA A 196 0.31 7.50 14.90
CA ALA A 196 -0.96 6.84 15.17
C ALA A 196 -1.73 7.53 16.31
N GLU A 197 -1.06 7.90 17.40
CA GLU A 197 -1.67 8.66 18.49
C GLU A 197 -2.15 10.05 18.03
N LEU A 198 -1.33 10.77 17.26
CA LEU A 198 -1.68 12.08 16.71
C LEU A 198 -2.87 11.98 15.74
N THR A 199 -2.89 10.94 14.91
CA THR A 199 -3.97 10.68 13.95
C THR A 199 -5.27 10.37 14.68
N LEU A 200 -5.25 9.51 15.70
CA LEU A 200 -6.41 9.23 16.54
C LEU A 200 -6.93 10.49 17.25
N GLY A 201 -6.03 11.29 17.83
CA GLY A 201 -6.38 12.56 18.46
C GLY A 201 -7.03 13.52 17.46
N TYR A 202 -6.46 13.67 16.26
CA TYR A 202 -7.02 14.50 15.20
C TYR A 202 -8.43 14.04 14.82
N LEU A 203 -8.62 12.74 14.59
CA LEU A 203 -9.90 12.18 14.17
C LEU A 203 -10.98 12.35 15.24
N PHE A 204 -10.62 12.20 16.51
CA PHE A 204 -11.51 12.44 17.64
C PHE A 204 -11.96 13.91 17.69
N VAL A 205 -11.02 14.85 17.65
CA VAL A 205 -11.34 16.29 17.68
C VAL A 205 -12.10 16.73 16.43
N ALA A 206 -11.73 16.23 15.25
CA ALA A 206 -12.43 16.51 13.99
C ALA A 206 -13.88 16.01 14.00
N HIS A 207 -14.14 14.87 14.65
CA HIS A 207 -15.50 14.38 14.86
C HIS A 207 -16.29 15.30 15.79
N LEU A 208 -15.73 15.69 16.94
CA LEU A 208 -16.38 16.62 17.87
C LEU A 208 -16.70 17.97 17.21
N ALA A 209 -15.78 18.51 16.41
CA ALA A 209 -15.97 19.74 15.65
C ALA A 209 -17.05 19.65 14.55
N SER A 210 -17.56 18.45 14.25
CA SER A 210 -18.57 18.21 13.21
C SER A 210 -19.98 17.95 13.79
N VAL A 211 -20.14 17.90 15.12
CA VAL A 211 -21.43 17.72 15.78
C VAL A 211 -22.00 19.09 16.16
N PRO A 212 -23.32 19.36 15.95
CA PRO A 212 -23.93 20.62 16.36
C PRO A 212 -23.73 20.87 17.86
N PRO A 213 -23.46 22.12 18.27
CA PRO A 213 -23.28 22.45 19.68
C PRO A 213 -24.63 22.43 20.41
N ALA A 214 -25.11 21.24 20.77
CA ALA A 214 -26.22 21.09 21.71
C ALA A 214 -25.72 20.83 23.14
N GLU A 215 -24.50 20.29 23.30
CA GLU A 215 -23.93 19.89 24.60
C GLU A 215 -22.39 19.95 24.60
N ALA A 216 -21.79 20.79 23.74
CA ALA A 216 -20.33 20.94 23.69
C ALA A 216 -19.85 21.75 24.92
N SER A 217 -19.19 21.04 25.83
CA SER A 217 -18.41 21.54 26.97
C SER A 217 -17.56 22.78 26.64
N LEU A 218 -17.12 23.50 27.68
CA LEU A 218 -16.25 24.71 27.71
C LEU A 218 -14.97 24.70 26.83
N ASN A 219 -14.69 23.61 26.12
CA ASN A 219 -13.53 23.40 25.27
C ASN A 219 -13.97 23.46 23.81
N ASP A 220 -13.36 24.36 23.03
CA ASP A 220 -13.65 24.54 21.60
C ASP A 220 -12.79 23.58 20.75
N PRO A 221 -13.36 22.50 20.17
CA PRO A 221 -12.60 21.56 19.35
C PRO A 221 -11.98 22.22 18.10
N ALA A 222 -12.54 23.34 17.62
CA ALA A 222 -11.98 24.07 16.50
C ALA A 222 -10.64 24.71 16.85
N TYR A 223 -10.46 25.17 18.09
CA TYR A 223 -9.19 25.75 18.56
C TYR A 223 -8.02 24.78 18.41
N ASP A 224 -8.20 23.53 18.84
CA ASP A 224 -7.17 22.50 18.79
C ASP A 224 -6.79 22.18 17.33
N LEU A 225 -7.78 22.06 16.44
CA LEU A 225 -7.54 21.82 15.02
C LEU A 225 -6.82 22.98 14.34
N ILE A 226 -7.24 24.22 14.64
CA ILE A 226 -6.62 25.46 14.12
C ILE A 226 -5.17 25.55 14.57
N THR A 227 -4.92 25.37 15.86
CA THR A 227 -3.56 25.48 16.43
C THR A 227 -2.63 24.42 15.86
N LEU A 228 -3.09 23.16 15.70
CA LEU A 228 -2.30 22.13 15.04
C LEU A 228 -2.06 22.45 13.55
N GLY A 229 -3.09 22.91 12.85
CA GLY A 229 -3.01 23.22 11.42
C GLY A 229 -2.03 24.36 11.14
N GLU A 230 -2.05 25.42 11.94
CA GLU A 230 -1.11 26.55 11.86
C GLU A 230 0.33 26.11 12.10
N LEU A 231 0.56 25.20 13.05
CA LEU A 231 1.87 24.60 13.29
C LEU A 231 2.34 23.77 12.08
N LEU A 232 1.52 22.83 11.62
CA LEU A 232 1.88 21.93 10.52
C LEU A 232 2.06 22.66 9.18
N LYS A 233 1.39 23.81 8.99
CA LYS A 233 1.58 24.70 7.83
C LYS A 233 3.01 25.25 7.71
N THR A 234 3.80 25.24 8.79
CA THR A 234 5.21 25.66 8.75
C THR A 234 6.15 24.62 8.15
N LEU A 235 5.69 23.37 8.00
CA LEU A 235 6.45 22.29 7.36
C LEU A 235 6.41 22.42 5.83
N PRO A 236 7.38 21.83 5.11
CA PRO A 236 7.45 21.87 3.65
C PRO A 236 6.42 20.92 3.00
N LEU A 237 5.14 21.13 3.30
CA LEU A 237 4.03 20.35 2.76
C LEU A 237 3.59 20.90 1.40
N SER A 238 3.12 19.99 0.53
CA SER A 238 2.54 20.41 -0.75
C SER A 238 1.30 21.27 -0.54
N LYS A 239 1.22 22.39 -1.27
CA LYS A 239 0.06 23.29 -1.26
C LYS A 239 -1.12 22.74 -2.08
N GLU A 240 -0.80 21.90 -3.04
CA GLU A 240 -1.76 21.23 -3.91
C GLU A 240 -1.78 19.73 -3.62
N SER A 241 -2.81 19.05 -4.09
CA SER A 241 -2.86 17.59 -4.07
C SER A 241 -1.66 16.97 -4.81
N PHE A 242 -1.02 15.98 -4.20
CA PHE A 242 0.11 15.26 -4.79
C PHE A 242 -0.26 13.84 -5.20
N LEU A 243 -1.35 13.27 -4.67
CA LEU A 243 -1.87 11.95 -5.02
C LEU A 243 -3.11 12.00 -5.92
N LEU A 244 -3.78 13.14 -6.02
CA LEU A 244 -4.94 13.36 -6.89
C LEU A 244 -4.65 14.44 -7.93
N LYS A 245 -5.14 14.24 -9.16
CA LYS A 245 -5.04 15.20 -10.26
C LYS A 245 -6.43 15.64 -10.74
N PRO A 246 -6.57 16.87 -11.28
CA PRO A 246 -7.80 17.32 -11.92
C PRO A 246 -8.15 16.48 -13.16
N GLY A 247 -9.45 16.28 -13.38
CA GLY A 247 -9.99 15.50 -14.50
C GLY A 247 -10.62 14.18 -14.03
N THR A 248 -11.25 13.45 -14.94
CA THR A 248 -11.88 12.17 -14.64
C THR A 248 -11.39 11.08 -15.59
N ILE A 249 -11.23 9.86 -15.07
CA ILE A 249 -10.99 8.67 -15.87
C ILE A 249 -12.30 7.90 -15.97
N ALA A 250 -12.85 7.80 -17.19
CA ALA A 250 -14.12 7.12 -17.42
C ALA A 250 -14.06 5.64 -16.98
N PRO A 251 -15.11 5.11 -16.33
CA PRO A 251 -15.17 3.69 -16.03
C PRO A 251 -15.19 2.89 -17.34
N THR A 252 -14.41 1.82 -17.35
CA THR A 252 -14.40 0.80 -18.39
C THR A 252 -15.43 -0.28 -18.09
N PRO A 253 -16.15 -0.78 -19.11
CA PRO A 253 -17.07 -1.88 -18.92
C PRO A 253 -16.34 -3.16 -18.50
N ILE A 254 -17.07 -4.10 -17.90
CA ILE A 254 -16.52 -5.41 -17.56
C ILE A 254 -16.08 -6.13 -18.85
N GLN A 255 -14.81 -6.53 -18.88
CA GLN A 255 -14.22 -7.29 -19.98
C GLN A 255 -14.02 -8.75 -19.56
N SER A 256 -14.17 -9.68 -20.50
CA SER A 256 -13.83 -11.09 -20.33
C SER A 256 -12.64 -11.42 -21.22
N ILE A 257 -11.49 -11.71 -20.61
CA ILE A 257 -10.21 -11.89 -21.29
C ILE A 257 -9.79 -13.36 -21.18
N PRO A 258 -9.71 -14.12 -22.28
CA PRO A 258 -9.14 -15.45 -22.29
C PRO A 258 -7.65 -15.41 -21.91
N THR A 259 -7.24 -16.31 -21.02
CA THR A 259 -5.86 -16.46 -20.53
C THR A 259 -5.67 -17.88 -20.00
N HIS A 260 -4.62 -18.15 -19.23
CA HIS A 260 -4.40 -19.45 -18.59
C HIS A 260 -4.01 -19.29 -17.12
N CYS A 261 -4.35 -20.28 -16.31
CA CYS A 261 -3.95 -20.34 -14.91
C CYS A 261 -2.44 -20.55 -14.78
N TYR A 262 -1.83 -19.93 -13.76
CA TYR A 262 -0.40 -20.08 -13.45
C TYR A 262 -0.13 -20.85 -12.14
N ALA A 263 -1.18 -21.31 -11.44
CA ALA A 263 -1.04 -21.89 -10.11
C ALA A 263 -0.38 -23.28 -10.09
N CYS A 264 -0.42 -24.04 -11.18
CA CYS A 264 0.21 -25.35 -11.28
C CYS A 264 0.66 -25.66 -12.72
N GLY A 265 1.34 -26.79 -12.89
CA GLY A 265 1.87 -27.22 -14.19
C GLY A 265 0.82 -27.60 -15.25
N ALA A 266 -0.47 -27.69 -14.89
CA ALA A 266 -1.54 -28.00 -15.85
C ALA A 266 -1.85 -26.84 -16.79
N LEU A 267 -1.63 -25.59 -16.35
CA LEU A 267 -1.87 -24.37 -17.14
C LEU A 267 -3.27 -24.34 -17.79
N CYS A 268 -4.30 -24.68 -17.03
CA CYS A 268 -5.68 -24.74 -17.55
C CYS A 268 -6.10 -23.41 -18.17
N GLY A 269 -6.78 -23.46 -19.32
CA GLY A 269 -7.40 -22.27 -19.89
C GLY A 269 -8.41 -21.65 -18.93
N MET A 270 -8.36 -20.32 -18.78
CA MET A 270 -9.27 -19.58 -17.91
C MET A 270 -9.72 -18.27 -18.58
N THR A 271 -10.85 -17.73 -18.14
CA THR A 271 -11.34 -16.41 -18.51
C THR A 271 -11.22 -15.50 -17.29
N ALA A 272 -10.50 -14.38 -17.43
CA ALA A 272 -10.41 -13.33 -16.44
C ALA A 272 -11.49 -12.28 -16.68
N LYS A 273 -12.31 -11.99 -15.66
CA LYS A 273 -13.24 -10.86 -15.69
C LYS A 273 -12.55 -9.64 -15.09
N VAL A 274 -12.40 -8.58 -15.87
CA VAL A 274 -11.69 -7.36 -15.48
C VAL A 274 -12.64 -6.17 -15.54
N LYS A 275 -12.65 -5.33 -14.50
CA LYS A 275 -13.40 -4.07 -14.43
C LYS A 275 -12.43 -2.97 -14.04
N ASP A 276 -12.32 -1.90 -14.81
CA ASP A 276 -11.42 -0.77 -14.53
C ASP A 276 -9.97 -1.20 -14.26
N GLY A 277 -9.47 -2.15 -15.07
CA GLY A 277 -8.14 -2.72 -14.91
C GLY A 277 -7.95 -3.63 -13.69
N VAL A 278 -9.00 -3.88 -12.90
CA VAL A 278 -8.97 -4.74 -11.72
C VAL A 278 -9.56 -6.11 -12.04
N LEU A 279 -8.84 -7.17 -11.69
CA LEU A 279 -9.28 -8.57 -11.81
C LEU A 279 -10.37 -8.86 -10.78
N MET A 280 -11.60 -9.04 -11.25
CA MET A 280 -12.77 -9.29 -10.41
C MET A 280 -12.93 -10.76 -10.07
N SER A 281 -12.75 -11.64 -11.06
CA SER A 281 -12.88 -13.09 -10.89
C SER A 281 -12.22 -13.82 -12.05
N THR A 282 -12.00 -15.13 -11.85
CA THR A 282 -11.60 -16.04 -12.92
C THR A 282 -12.60 -17.19 -13.01
N GLY A 283 -12.80 -17.70 -14.23
CA GLY A 283 -13.58 -18.90 -14.50
C GLY A 283 -12.85 -19.78 -15.51
N GLY A 284 -13.24 -21.04 -15.65
CA GLY A 284 -12.62 -21.91 -16.65
C GLY A 284 -12.99 -21.48 -18.07
N LEU A 285 -12.06 -21.66 -19.00
CA LEU A 285 -12.29 -21.35 -20.41
C LEU A 285 -13.05 -22.50 -21.07
N GLN A 286 -14.29 -22.25 -21.49
CA GLN A 286 -15.12 -23.26 -22.15
C GLN A 286 -14.42 -23.78 -23.41
N GLY A 287 -14.36 -25.11 -23.56
CA GLY A 287 -13.67 -25.75 -24.67
C GLY A 287 -12.15 -25.90 -24.49
N ASP A 288 -11.59 -25.52 -23.34
CA ASP A 288 -10.19 -25.84 -23.02
C ASP A 288 -9.96 -27.36 -23.09
N ILE A 289 -8.94 -27.78 -23.85
CA ILE A 289 -8.66 -29.19 -24.12
C ILE A 289 -8.29 -30.01 -22.88
N LYS A 290 -7.94 -29.36 -21.77
CA LYS A 290 -7.47 -30.03 -20.55
C LYS A 290 -8.63 -30.26 -19.58
N GLY A 291 -9.40 -29.21 -19.33
CA GLY A 291 -10.47 -29.21 -18.32
C GLY A 291 -11.89 -29.14 -18.88
N GLY A 292 -12.07 -28.87 -20.17
CA GLY A 292 -13.37 -28.63 -20.79
C GLY A 292 -14.11 -27.39 -20.24
N GLY A 293 -13.38 -26.45 -19.62
CA GLY A 293 -13.96 -25.31 -18.89
C GLY A 293 -14.06 -25.49 -17.38
N ARG A 294 -13.57 -26.61 -16.82
CA ARG A 294 -13.44 -26.76 -15.35
C ARG A 294 -12.23 -25.98 -14.83
N LEU A 295 -12.41 -25.27 -13.73
CA LEU A 295 -11.33 -24.57 -13.00
C LEU A 295 -11.34 -25.02 -11.54
N CYS A 296 -10.15 -25.37 -11.01
CA CYS A 296 -10.02 -25.78 -9.61
C CYS A 296 -10.01 -24.56 -8.67
N PRO A 297 -10.15 -24.76 -7.34
CA PRO A 297 -10.15 -23.66 -6.38
C PRO A 297 -8.89 -22.78 -6.42
N LYS A 298 -7.72 -23.35 -6.72
CA LYS A 298 -6.47 -22.57 -6.87
C LYS A 298 -6.54 -21.59 -8.05
N GLY A 299 -7.16 -22.03 -9.15
CA GLY A 299 -7.39 -21.18 -10.31
C GLY A 299 -8.41 -20.10 -10.00
N ALA A 300 -9.55 -20.48 -9.40
CA ALA A 300 -10.60 -19.53 -9.00
C ALA A 300 -10.06 -18.44 -8.04
N ALA A 301 -9.13 -18.80 -7.16
CA ALA A 301 -8.49 -17.90 -6.19
C ALA A 301 -7.38 -17.01 -6.77
N ALA A 302 -7.16 -16.98 -8.10
CA ALA A 302 -6.09 -16.19 -8.72
C ALA A 302 -6.08 -14.71 -8.28
N LYS A 303 -7.25 -14.11 -8.02
CA LYS A 303 -7.39 -12.74 -7.49
C LYS A 303 -6.59 -12.54 -6.20
N HIS A 304 -6.67 -13.49 -5.27
CA HIS A 304 -5.98 -13.42 -3.96
C HIS A 304 -4.46 -13.45 -4.09
N HIS A 305 -3.92 -14.07 -5.14
CA HIS A 305 -2.48 -14.03 -5.41
C HIS A 305 -2.05 -12.68 -6.00
N VAL A 306 -2.80 -12.15 -6.97
CA VAL A 306 -2.46 -10.88 -7.66
C VAL A 306 -2.53 -9.69 -6.70
N TYR A 307 -3.54 -9.70 -5.83
CA TYR A 307 -3.83 -8.61 -4.88
C TYR A 307 -3.56 -8.99 -3.43
N SER A 308 -2.70 -9.98 -3.18
CA SER A 308 -2.27 -10.27 -1.81
C SER A 308 -1.72 -9.00 -1.15
N ALA A 309 -2.19 -8.71 0.05
CA ALA A 309 -1.70 -7.58 0.84
C ALA A 309 -0.21 -7.73 1.20
N TYR A 310 0.31 -8.97 1.20
CA TYR A 310 1.70 -9.30 1.47
C TYR A 310 2.61 -9.26 0.22
N ARG A 311 2.11 -8.77 -0.92
CA ARG A 311 2.89 -8.67 -2.15
C ARG A 311 4.00 -7.61 -2.00
N LEU A 312 5.22 -7.95 -2.41
CA LEU A 312 6.31 -6.98 -2.55
C LEU A 312 6.04 -6.03 -3.73
N LYS A 313 6.02 -4.73 -3.46
CA LYS A 313 5.68 -3.67 -4.43
C LYS A 313 6.84 -2.77 -4.80
N SER A 314 7.95 -2.82 -4.06
CA SER A 314 9.14 -2.01 -4.29
C SER A 314 10.40 -2.84 -4.08
N PRO A 315 11.52 -2.52 -4.76
CA PRO A 315 12.82 -3.08 -4.43
C PRO A 315 13.21 -2.77 -2.98
N LEU A 316 13.80 -3.74 -2.30
CA LEU A 316 14.29 -3.62 -0.94
C LEU A 316 15.76 -4.03 -0.89
N ILE A 317 16.59 -3.26 -0.18
CA ILE A 317 17.99 -3.59 0.06
C ILE A 317 18.18 -3.90 1.54
N LYS A 318 18.86 -5.01 1.82
CA LYS A 318 19.23 -5.40 3.19
C LYS A 318 20.53 -4.74 3.60
N GLU A 319 20.49 -4.00 4.70
CA GLU A 319 21.64 -3.37 5.36
C GLU A 319 21.50 -3.55 6.86
N ASP A 320 22.61 -3.82 7.55
CA ASP A 320 22.64 -3.96 9.02
C ASP A 320 21.58 -4.96 9.56
N GLY A 321 21.27 -5.99 8.78
CA GLY A 321 20.29 -7.02 9.14
C GLY A 321 18.82 -6.69 8.83
N ARG A 322 18.49 -5.46 8.44
CA ARG A 322 17.12 -5.00 8.13
C ARG A 322 16.98 -4.57 6.67
N PHE A 323 15.77 -4.53 6.15
CA PHE A 323 15.50 -4.07 4.79
C PHE A 323 15.05 -2.62 4.79
N ARG A 324 15.48 -1.85 3.78
CA ARG A 324 14.96 -0.51 3.48
C ARG A 324 14.49 -0.44 2.04
N LYS A 325 13.60 0.50 1.75
CA LYS A 325 13.17 0.78 0.38
C LYS A 325 14.37 1.23 -0.48
N ALA A 326 14.35 0.84 -1.75
CA ALA A 326 15.30 1.27 -2.76
C ALA A 326 14.58 1.58 -4.07
N SER A 327 15.18 2.44 -4.90
CA SER A 327 14.74 2.58 -6.28
C SER A 327 15.15 1.36 -7.11
N TRP A 328 14.57 1.22 -8.30
CA TRP A 328 15.00 0.20 -9.25
C TRP A 328 16.46 0.39 -9.66
N ASP A 329 16.87 1.62 -9.97
CA ASP A 329 18.26 1.92 -10.34
C ASP A 329 19.22 1.56 -9.21
N GLU A 330 18.92 1.96 -7.97
CA GLU A 330 19.77 1.65 -6.81
C GLU A 330 19.88 0.14 -6.58
N ALA A 331 18.76 -0.58 -6.65
CA ALA A 331 18.75 -2.03 -6.45
C ALA A 331 19.51 -2.77 -7.56
N LEU A 332 19.33 -2.38 -8.82
CA LEU A 332 20.01 -2.98 -9.95
C LEU A 332 21.50 -2.64 -9.96
N ASP A 333 21.87 -1.39 -9.68
CA ASP A 333 23.27 -0.96 -9.56
C ASP A 333 23.99 -1.73 -8.45
N LYS A 334 23.31 -1.96 -7.32
CA LYS A 334 23.85 -2.80 -6.26
C LYS A 334 24.10 -4.23 -6.75
N VAL A 335 23.14 -4.86 -7.41
CA VAL A 335 23.29 -6.22 -7.96
C VAL A 335 24.45 -6.27 -8.95
N VAL A 336 24.56 -5.31 -9.86
CA VAL A 336 25.63 -5.24 -10.86
C VAL A 336 26.99 -5.03 -10.21
N SER A 337 27.09 -4.12 -9.24
CA SER A 337 28.32 -3.86 -8.48
C SER A 337 28.80 -5.11 -7.75
N ASP A 338 27.89 -5.79 -7.05
CA ASP A 338 28.19 -7.03 -6.33
C ASP A 338 28.62 -8.14 -7.31
N PHE A 339 27.92 -8.32 -8.43
CA PHE A 339 28.28 -9.33 -9.44
C PHE A 339 29.66 -9.10 -10.03
N LYS A 340 30.04 -7.84 -10.30
CA LYS A 340 31.38 -7.48 -10.80
C LYS A 340 32.48 -7.70 -9.77
N ALA A 341 32.14 -7.66 -8.48
CA ALA A 341 33.09 -7.90 -7.39
C ALA A 341 33.35 -9.40 -7.14
N PHE A 342 32.45 -10.29 -7.59
CA PHE A 342 32.61 -11.73 -7.45
C PHE A 342 33.27 -12.38 -8.67
N ASP A 343 34.00 -13.46 -8.41
CA ASP A 343 34.41 -14.39 -9.47
C ASP A 343 33.15 -15.04 -10.06
N PRO A 344 32.90 -14.96 -11.39
CA PRO A 344 31.70 -15.51 -12.00
C PRO A 344 31.49 -17.01 -11.71
N THR A 345 32.56 -17.77 -11.48
CA THR A 345 32.48 -19.20 -11.13
C THR A 345 31.87 -19.46 -9.75
N LYS A 346 31.77 -18.43 -8.90
CA LYS A 346 31.18 -18.47 -7.56
C LYS A 346 29.74 -17.99 -7.52
N ILE A 347 29.20 -17.53 -8.65
CA ILE A 347 27.84 -17.04 -8.76
C ILE A 347 26.94 -18.21 -9.21
N GLY A 348 25.92 -18.53 -8.42
CA GLY A 348 24.90 -19.51 -8.78
C GLY A 348 23.58 -18.83 -9.10
N TYR A 349 22.92 -19.26 -10.16
CA TYR A 349 21.56 -18.81 -10.48
C TYR A 349 20.54 -19.91 -10.19
N MET A 350 19.64 -19.68 -9.24
CA MET A 350 18.50 -20.54 -8.96
C MET A 350 17.22 -19.82 -9.34
N ARG A 351 16.43 -20.43 -10.22
CA ARG A 351 15.12 -19.87 -10.60
C ARG A 351 13.93 -20.72 -10.16
N GLY A 352 12.83 -20.01 -9.93
CA GLY A 352 11.51 -20.59 -9.73
C GLY A 352 10.90 -21.11 -11.03
N ASN A 353 9.59 -21.35 -11.00
CA ASN A 353 8.84 -21.61 -12.21
C ASN A 353 8.73 -20.29 -12.99
N ASP A 354 9.49 -20.16 -14.07
CA ASP A 354 9.62 -18.96 -14.92
C ASP A 354 9.54 -19.38 -16.39
N PHE A 355 8.61 -18.77 -17.13
CA PHE A 355 8.36 -19.01 -18.57
C PHE A 355 9.04 -17.97 -19.47
N ALA A 356 9.60 -16.90 -18.90
CA ALA A 356 10.47 -15.93 -19.57
C ALA A 356 11.96 -16.18 -19.26
N ASN A 357 12.29 -17.42 -18.87
CA ASN A 357 13.62 -17.82 -18.40
C ASN A 357 14.75 -17.53 -19.38
N TRP A 358 14.46 -17.49 -20.69
CA TRP A 358 15.45 -17.26 -21.73
C TRP A 358 16.21 -15.93 -21.56
N VAL A 359 15.58 -14.88 -21.03
CA VAL A 359 16.24 -13.58 -20.77
C VAL A 359 17.31 -13.73 -19.70
N HIS A 360 16.93 -14.32 -18.56
CA HIS A 360 17.82 -14.49 -17.42
C HIS A 360 18.90 -15.54 -17.70
N GLU A 361 18.53 -16.67 -18.32
CA GLU A 361 19.47 -17.74 -18.63
C GLU A 361 20.56 -17.28 -19.60
N ALA A 362 20.24 -16.44 -20.59
CA ALA A 362 21.24 -15.88 -21.52
C ALA A 362 22.32 -15.06 -20.79
N LEU A 363 21.93 -14.26 -19.77
CA LEU A 363 22.87 -13.52 -18.95
C LEU A 363 23.79 -14.46 -18.15
N PHE A 364 23.21 -15.43 -17.44
CA PHE A 364 24.01 -16.34 -16.60
C PHE A 364 24.86 -17.31 -17.43
N ASP A 365 24.44 -17.65 -18.65
CA ASP A 365 25.27 -18.37 -19.62
C ASP A 365 26.47 -17.53 -20.07
N HIS A 366 26.24 -16.25 -20.39
CA HIS A 366 27.32 -15.33 -20.74
C HIS A 366 28.35 -15.18 -19.62
N LEU A 367 27.89 -15.15 -18.37
CA LEU A 367 28.75 -15.09 -17.19
C LEU A 367 29.43 -16.44 -16.85
N GLY A 368 29.07 -17.54 -17.53
CA GLY A 368 29.60 -18.87 -17.23
C GLY A 368 29.18 -19.41 -15.85
N CYS A 369 28.07 -18.93 -15.31
CA CYS A 369 27.60 -19.26 -13.97
C CYS A 369 26.87 -20.62 -13.95
N PRO A 370 27.06 -21.48 -12.94
CA PRO A 370 26.19 -22.64 -12.72
C PRO A 370 24.73 -22.20 -12.51
N LYS A 371 23.82 -22.88 -13.21
CA LYS A 371 22.37 -22.64 -13.16
C LYS A 371 21.64 -23.86 -12.60
N THR A 372 20.64 -23.63 -11.76
CA THR A 372 19.73 -24.66 -11.28
C THR A 372 18.29 -24.14 -11.17
N THR A 373 17.36 -25.04 -10.93
CA THR A 373 15.95 -24.73 -10.73
C THR A 373 15.41 -25.56 -9.57
N HIS A 374 14.15 -25.40 -9.19
CA HIS A 374 13.49 -26.35 -8.28
C HIS A 374 13.28 -27.76 -8.88
N ARG A 375 13.41 -27.92 -10.21
CA ARG A 375 13.03 -29.16 -10.93
C ARG A 375 13.81 -30.42 -10.54
N PRO A 376 15.10 -30.39 -10.19
CA PRO A 376 15.82 -31.59 -9.74
C PRO A 376 15.15 -32.31 -8.57
N MET A 377 14.39 -31.57 -7.73
CA MET A 377 13.61 -32.13 -6.61
C MET A 377 12.16 -32.44 -6.97
N CYS A 378 11.69 -32.06 -8.16
CA CYS A 378 10.31 -32.22 -8.60
C CYS A 378 10.18 -33.36 -9.62
N ASP A 379 9.95 -33.07 -10.91
CA ASP A 379 9.61 -34.07 -11.92
C ASP A 379 10.80 -34.50 -12.81
N ASN A 380 12.03 -34.08 -12.52
CA ASN A 380 13.16 -34.25 -13.46
C ASN A 380 13.48 -35.72 -13.78
N ALA A 381 13.52 -36.60 -12.78
CA ALA A 381 13.79 -38.03 -13.01
C ALA A 381 12.73 -38.67 -13.92
N ASN A 382 11.46 -38.33 -13.70
CA ASN A 382 10.34 -38.79 -14.53
C ASN A 382 10.49 -38.30 -15.98
N ARG A 383 10.81 -37.01 -16.17
CA ARG A 383 10.98 -36.44 -17.52
C ARG A 383 12.14 -37.07 -18.28
N MET A 384 13.27 -37.32 -17.63
CA MET A 384 14.41 -37.98 -18.26
C MET A 384 14.06 -39.41 -18.64
N ALA A 385 13.39 -40.15 -17.75
CA ALA A 385 12.92 -41.49 -18.06
C ALA A 385 11.96 -41.49 -19.27
N ASN A 386 10.97 -40.59 -19.29
CA ASN A 386 10.03 -40.51 -20.42
C ASN A 386 10.73 -40.09 -21.72
N GLU A 387 11.65 -39.13 -21.69
CA GLU A 387 12.38 -38.71 -22.89
C GLU A 387 13.19 -39.87 -23.49
N HIS A 388 13.89 -40.64 -22.66
CA HIS A 388 14.68 -41.78 -23.12
C HIS A 388 13.85 -42.99 -23.56
N ASN A 389 12.67 -43.21 -22.99
CA ASN A 389 11.85 -44.39 -23.29
C ASN A 389 10.73 -44.11 -24.31
N LEU A 390 10.20 -42.89 -24.35
CA LEU A 390 8.98 -42.51 -25.08
C LEU A 390 9.21 -41.38 -26.10
N ASN A 391 10.40 -40.80 -26.17
CA ASN A 391 10.71 -39.61 -26.99
C ASN A 391 9.83 -38.38 -26.67
N ASP A 392 9.23 -38.33 -25.48
CA ASP A 392 8.47 -37.19 -24.96
C ASP A 392 8.80 -37.00 -23.47
N LYS A 393 8.99 -35.75 -23.04
CA LYS A 393 9.23 -35.41 -21.63
C LYS A 393 7.97 -35.53 -20.77
N ARG A 394 6.79 -35.31 -21.35
CA ARG A 394 5.49 -35.32 -20.68
C ARG A 394 4.44 -35.90 -21.63
N PRO A 395 4.42 -37.23 -21.82
CA PRO A 395 3.43 -37.86 -22.66
C PRO A 395 2.03 -37.48 -22.21
N TRP A 396 1.19 -37.07 -23.17
CA TRP A 396 -0.20 -36.76 -22.90
C TRP A 396 -1.01 -38.04 -22.75
N ILE A 397 -1.80 -38.13 -21.68
CA ILE A 397 -2.62 -39.31 -21.40
C ILE A 397 -4.06 -39.02 -21.80
N ASN A 398 -4.63 -39.85 -22.67
CA ASN A 398 -6.05 -39.77 -23.04
C ASN A 398 -6.91 -40.48 -21.99
N TYR A 399 -7.25 -39.78 -20.91
CA TYR A 399 -8.11 -40.32 -19.86
C TYR A 399 -9.56 -40.58 -20.31
N GLN A 400 -10.04 -39.97 -21.41
CA GLN A 400 -11.44 -40.10 -21.84
C GLN A 400 -11.75 -41.45 -22.46
N GLU A 401 -10.75 -42.07 -23.09
CA GLU A 401 -10.88 -43.37 -23.77
C GLU A 401 -10.24 -44.51 -22.97
N ALA A 402 -9.75 -44.25 -21.76
CA ALA A 402 -9.10 -45.26 -20.93
C ALA A 402 -10.13 -46.14 -20.20
N ASP A 403 -10.06 -47.46 -20.40
CA ASP A 403 -10.89 -48.43 -19.66
C ASP A 403 -10.45 -48.57 -18.19
N TYR A 404 -9.14 -48.41 -17.91
CA TYR A 404 -8.54 -48.53 -16.59
C TYR A 404 -7.43 -47.49 -16.39
N ILE A 405 -7.28 -46.99 -15.16
CA ILE A 405 -6.23 -46.04 -14.76
C ILE A 405 -5.46 -46.62 -13.57
N LEU A 406 -4.15 -46.80 -13.71
CA LEU A 406 -3.24 -47.11 -12.61
C LEU A 406 -2.43 -45.85 -12.25
N HIS A 407 -2.50 -45.43 -10.98
CA HIS A 407 -1.80 -44.24 -10.49
C HIS A 407 -0.70 -44.63 -9.49
N PHE A 408 0.56 -44.29 -9.77
CA PHE A 408 1.70 -44.61 -8.91
C PHE A 408 2.26 -43.33 -8.25
N GLY A 409 2.01 -43.16 -6.95
CA GLY A 409 2.46 -42.01 -6.14
C GLY A 409 1.62 -40.74 -6.37
N MET A 410 1.30 -40.01 -5.30
CA MET A 410 0.70 -38.67 -5.32
C MET A 410 1.68 -37.66 -4.74
#